data_AF-A0A5D3F6T6-F1
#
_entry.id   AF-A0A5D3F6T6-F1
#
_cell.length_a   1.000
_cell.length_b   1.000
_cell.length_c   1.000
_cell.angle_alpha   90.00
_cell.angle_beta   90.00
_cell.angle_gamma   90.00
#
_symmetry.space_group_name_H-M   'P 1'
#
loop_
_entity.id
_entity.type
_entity.pdbx_description
1 polymer ?
#
loop_
_entity_poly.entity_id
_entity_poly.type
_entity_poly.pdbx_seq_one_letter_code
_entity_poly.pdbx_strand_id
1 'polypeptide(L)'
;MRDAVPTGREARGHVTSLFALPLVIPRSTLYAQLGVAPEATRGEIRAATNRLVARLKADGADEKTISETPGLNLEKGEARAAYDAQHPPLPLMRLEPAWAPVFDDRAACLAALRRELEAFLLDAGEAVYFPDDTTRTDFTADFTPTPLLDGPEFD
;
A
#
# COMPACT_ATOMS: atom_id res chain seq x y z
N MET A 1 -11.10 43.33 21.57
CA MET A 1 -11.30 42.01 22.18
C MET A 1 -12.23 41.23 21.26
N ARG A 2 -11.78 40.04 20.85
CA ARG A 2 -12.30 39.11 19.81
C ARG A 2 -11.50 39.17 18.52
N ASP A 3 -10.44 38.36 18.58
CA ASP A 3 -9.56 37.94 17.51
C ASP A 3 -10.36 37.28 16.37
N ALA A 4 -10.12 37.74 15.15
CA ALA A 4 -10.55 37.04 13.96
C ALA A 4 -9.61 35.84 13.75
N VAL A 5 -10.14 34.65 14.00
CA VAL A 5 -9.51 33.35 13.71
C VAL A 5 -9.05 33.36 12.24
N PRO A 6 -7.75 33.20 11.93
CA PRO A 6 -7.33 33.01 10.56
C PRO A 6 -7.86 31.67 10.09
N THR A 7 -8.79 31.71 9.13
CA THR A 7 -9.24 30.53 8.39
C THR A 7 -8.04 29.94 7.66
N GLY A 8 -7.42 28.94 8.29
CA GLY A 8 -6.43 28.07 7.69
C GLY A 8 -7.06 27.24 6.58
N ARG A 9 -7.27 27.87 5.42
CA ARG A 9 -7.15 27.13 4.16
C ARG A 9 -5.66 26.81 4.05
N GLU A 10 -5.27 25.64 4.56
CA GLU A 10 -4.01 25.04 4.17
C GLU A 10 -3.96 25.14 2.65
N ALA A 11 -3.01 25.91 2.16
CA ALA A 11 -2.66 25.93 0.77
C ALA A 11 -2.37 24.48 0.40
N ARG A 12 -3.31 23.83 -0.30
CA ARG A 12 -3.00 22.63 -1.06
C ARG A 12 -1.88 23.06 -1.98
N GLY A 13 -0.64 22.78 -1.56
CA GLY A 13 0.56 23.19 -2.27
C GLY A 13 0.37 22.76 -3.71
N HIS A 14 0.26 23.73 -4.61
CA HIS A 14 0.33 23.43 -6.02
C HIS A 14 1.64 22.69 -6.24
N VAL A 15 1.56 21.42 -6.64
CA VAL A 15 2.72 20.66 -7.10
C VAL A 15 3.19 21.37 -8.37
N THR A 16 4.08 22.35 -8.22
CA THR A 16 4.56 23.23 -9.29
C THR A 16 5.56 22.54 -10.21
N SER A 17 5.95 21.30 -9.90
CA SER A 17 6.80 20.48 -10.75
C SER A 17 6.40 19.01 -10.63
N LEU A 18 6.10 18.37 -11.76
CA LEU A 18 5.90 16.92 -11.85
C LEU A 18 7.12 16.14 -11.33
N PHE A 19 8.31 16.78 -11.30
CA PHE A 19 9.56 16.22 -10.81
C PHE A 19 9.81 16.45 -9.31
N ALA A 20 8.88 17.11 -8.59
CA ALA A 20 8.92 17.24 -7.14
C ALA A 20 8.23 16.08 -6.41
N LEU A 21 7.57 15.19 -7.15
CA LEU A 21 6.99 13.97 -6.59
C LEU A 21 8.09 12.96 -6.30
N PRO A 22 8.00 12.21 -5.18
CA PRO A 22 8.95 11.14 -4.92
C PRO A 22 8.92 10.15 -6.08
N LEU A 23 10.11 9.80 -6.59
CA LEU A 23 10.24 8.84 -7.69
C LEU A 23 9.57 7.53 -7.28
N VAL A 24 8.58 7.11 -8.08
CA VAL A 24 7.89 5.84 -7.84
C VAL A 24 8.84 4.72 -8.24
N ILE A 25 9.34 4.01 -7.24
CA ILE A 25 10.17 2.83 -7.44
C ILE A 25 9.23 1.68 -7.87
N PRO A 26 9.42 1.07 -9.05
CA PRO A 26 8.62 -0.06 -9.49
C PRO A 26 8.74 -1.20 -8.48
N ARG A 27 7.60 -1.83 -8.15
CA ARG A 27 7.53 -2.88 -7.13
C ARG A 27 8.28 -4.16 -7.52
N SER A 28 8.58 -4.32 -8.82
CA SER A 28 9.38 -5.43 -9.36
C SER A 28 10.88 -5.30 -9.04
N THR A 29 11.36 -4.13 -8.61
CA THR A 29 12.77 -3.93 -8.31
C THR A 29 13.19 -4.60 -7.01
N LEU A 30 14.46 -5.01 -6.95
CA LEU A 30 15.03 -5.59 -5.74
C LEU A 30 15.06 -4.58 -4.58
N TYR A 31 15.15 -3.28 -4.89
CA TYR A 31 15.01 -2.18 -3.93
C TYR A 31 13.63 -2.16 -3.27
N ALA A 32 12.55 -2.28 -4.07
CA ALA A 32 11.19 -2.34 -3.56
C ALA A 32 10.94 -3.63 -2.75
N GLN A 33 11.46 -4.78 -3.19
CA GLN A 33 11.36 -6.04 -2.44
C GLN A 33 12.03 -5.96 -1.06
N LEU A 34 13.15 -5.26 -0.96
CA LEU A 34 13.84 -5.00 0.30
C LEU A 34 13.24 -3.82 1.08
N GLY A 35 12.35 -3.03 0.48
CA GLY A 35 11.78 -1.83 1.10
C GLY A 35 12.80 -0.72 1.35
N VAL A 36 13.83 -0.61 0.49
CA VAL A 36 14.90 0.38 0.60
C VAL A 36 14.97 1.26 -0.65
N ALA A 37 15.43 2.50 -0.48
CA ALA A 37 15.64 3.41 -1.61
C ALA A 37 16.87 2.98 -2.45
N PRO A 38 16.92 3.32 -3.75
CA PRO A 38 18.10 3.12 -4.59
C PRO A 38 19.34 3.82 -4.05
N GLU A 39 19.19 4.87 -3.23
CA GLU A 39 20.27 5.61 -2.58
C GLU A 39 20.70 5.00 -1.25
N ALA A 40 20.01 3.94 -0.78
CA ALA A 40 20.27 3.33 0.52
C ALA A 40 21.73 2.89 0.67
N THR A 41 22.24 3.09 1.88
CA THR A 41 23.58 2.71 2.27
C THR A 41 23.72 1.19 2.36
N ARG A 42 24.97 0.73 2.30
CA ARG A 42 25.30 -0.71 2.46
C ARG A 42 24.74 -1.29 3.76
N GLY A 43 24.81 -0.51 4.85
CA GLY A 43 24.29 -0.93 6.16
C GLY A 43 22.77 -1.10 6.17
N GLU A 44 22.05 -0.18 5.52
CA GLU A 44 20.58 -0.24 5.42
C GLU A 44 20.12 -1.42 4.56
N ILE A 45 20.79 -1.68 3.44
CA ILE A 45 20.52 -2.84 2.58
C ILE A 45 20.72 -4.14 3.37
N ARG A 46 21.82 -4.24 4.13
CA ARG A 46 22.10 -5.42 4.97
C ARG A 46 21.05 -5.59 6.06
N ALA A 47 20.66 -4.51 6.73
CA ALA A 47 19.62 -4.56 7.76
C ALA A 47 18.27 -4.99 7.18
N ALA A 48 17.89 -4.47 6.02
CA ALA A 48 16.65 -4.84 5.33
C ALA A 48 16.65 -6.32 4.90
N THR A 49 17.77 -6.79 4.35
CA THR A 49 17.94 -8.21 3.97
C THR A 49 17.78 -9.13 5.19
N ASN A 50 18.38 -8.76 6.33
CA ASN A 50 18.24 -9.53 7.57
C ASN A 50 16.79 -9.58 8.07
N ARG A 51 16.04 -8.47 7.97
CA ARG A 51 14.62 -8.44 8.34
C ARG A 51 13.79 -9.35 7.43
N LEU A 52 14.06 -9.32 6.12
CA LEU A 52 13.37 -10.17 5.14
C LEU A 52 13.63 -11.66 5.42
N VAL A 53 14.89 -12.04 5.67
CA VAL A 53 15.26 -13.41 6.02
C VAL A 53 14.62 -13.84 7.35
N ALA A 54 14.60 -12.98 8.36
CA ALA A 54 13.93 -13.28 9.63
C ALA A 54 12.43 -13.51 9.45
N ARG A 55 11.77 -12.72 8.59
CA ARG A 55 10.37 -12.88 8.25
C ARG A 55 10.11 -14.20 7.51
N LEU A 56 10.88 -14.51 6.46
CA LEU A 56 10.75 -15.76 5.71
C LEU A 56 10.95 -17.00 6.59
N LYS A 57 11.87 -16.94 7.55
CA LYS A 57 12.05 -17.99 8.56
C LYS A 57 10.83 -18.15 9.47
N ALA A 58 10.23 -17.04 9.90
CA ALA A 58 9.02 -17.07 10.72
C ALA A 58 7.82 -17.64 9.94
N ASP A 59 7.75 -17.37 8.64
CA ASP A 59 6.70 -17.84 7.73
C ASP A 59 6.91 -19.31 7.29
N GLY A 60 7.98 -19.98 7.75
CA GLY A 60 8.26 -21.38 7.45
C GLY A 60 8.75 -21.64 6.03
N ALA A 61 9.34 -20.64 5.38
CA ALA A 61 9.92 -20.78 4.04
C ALA A 61 11.02 -21.85 4.04
N ASP A 62 11.15 -22.55 2.90
CA ASP A 62 12.20 -23.54 2.72
C ASP A 62 13.59 -22.90 2.66
N GLU A 63 14.60 -23.67 3.04
CA GLU A 63 15.99 -23.20 3.14
C GLU A 63 16.55 -22.77 1.77
N LYS A 64 15.95 -23.28 0.69
CA LYS A 64 16.21 -22.87 -0.69
C LYS A 64 15.71 -21.43 -0.96
N THR A 65 14.45 -21.11 -0.64
CA THR A 65 13.95 -19.73 -0.78
C THR A 65 14.75 -18.77 0.10
N ILE A 66 15.11 -19.18 1.32
CA ILE A 66 15.90 -18.36 2.24
C ILE A 66 17.34 -18.13 1.74
N SER A 67 17.94 -19.08 1.00
CA SER A 67 19.29 -18.95 0.45
C SER A 67 19.34 -18.27 -0.92
N GLU A 68 18.25 -18.32 -1.68
CA GLU A 68 18.08 -17.56 -2.92
C GLU A 68 17.75 -16.08 -2.66
N THR A 69 17.11 -15.76 -1.53
CA THR A 69 16.81 -14.38 -1.08
C THR A 69 18.06 -13.50 -0.87
N PRO A 70 19.17 -13.96 -0.26
CA PRO A 70 20.44 -13.21 -0.20
C PRO A 70 21.23 -13.22 -1.51
N GLY A 71 20.72 -13.85 -2.59
CA GLY A 71 21.22 -13.65 -3.95
C GLY A 71 21.17 -12.18 -4.41
N LEU A 72 20.41 -11.34 -3.70
CA LEU A 72 20.28 -9.90 -3.81
C LEU A 72 21.51 -9.16 -3.24
N ASN A 73 22.70 -9.48 -3.74
CA ASN A 73 24.00 -8.92 -3.32
C ASN A 73 24.17 -7.41 -3.60
N LEU A 74 23.10 -6.61 -3.54
CA LEU A 74 23.13 -5.13 -3.58
C LEU A 74 24.01 -4.53 -2.46
N GLU A 75 24.35 -5.31 -1.42
CA GLU A 75 25.36 -4.95 -0.44
C GLU A 75 26.75 -4.80 -1.09
N LYS A 76 27.08 -5.56 -2.13
CA LYS A 76 28.37 -5.46 -2.85
C LYS A 76 28.27 -4.40 -3.94
N GLY A 77 29.20 -3.44 -3.94
CA GLY A 77 29.21 -2.33 -4.89
C GLY A 77 29.22 -2.78 -6.35
N GLU A 78 29.98 -3.82 -6.69
CA GLU A 78 30.05 -4.35 -8.07
C GLU A 78 28.74 -5.01 -8.52
N ALA A 79 28.10 -5.80 -7.65
CA ALA A 79 26.83 -6.45 -7.96
C ALA A 79 25.69 -5.42 -8.04
N ARG A 80 25.73 -4.38 -7.21
CA ARG A 80 24.82 -3.22 -7.30
C ARG A 80 25.01 -2.47 -8.62
N ALA A 81 26.25 -2.15 -8.99
CA ALA A 81 26.53 -1.47 -10.26
C ALA A 81 26.12 -2.32 -11.48
N ALA A 82 26.33 -3.63 -11.44
CA ALA A 82 25.87 -4.54 -12.49
C ALA A 82 24.33 -4.63 -12.55
N TYR A 83 23.66 -4.67 -11.40
CA TYR A 83 22.20 -4.65 -11.32
C TYR A 83 21.65 -3.33 -11.87
N ASP A 84 22.21 -2.20 -11.45
CA ASP A 84 21.84 -0.84 -11.90
C ASP A 84 22.14 -0.65 -13.39
N ALA A 85 23.14 -1.33 -13.97
CA ALA A 85 23.39 -1.31 -15.40
C ALA A 85 22.35 -2.12 -16.21
N GLN A 86 21.90 -3.26 -15.68
CA GLN A 86 20.85 -4.09 -16.30
C GLN A 86 19.44 -3.54 -16.07
N HIS A 87 19.27 -2.82 -14.97
CA HIS A 87 18.06 -2.15 -14.55
C HIS A 87 18.42 -0.68 -14.32
N PRO A 88 18.62 0.10 -15.42
CA PRO A 88 19.02 1.50 -15.36
C PRO A 88 18.30 2.21 -14.23
N PRO A 89 19.00 3.06 -13.44
CA PRO A 89 18.37 3.76 -12.35
C PRO A 89 17.10 4.43 -12.88
N LEU A 90 16.08 4.33 -12.05
CA LEU A 90 14.68 4.58 -12.31
C LEU A 90 14.30 5.99 -12.83
N PRO A 91 15.18 7.02 -12.88
CA PRO A 91 14.88 8.23 -13.63
C PRO A 91 14.59 8.01 -15.12
N LEU A 92 15.06 6.91 -15.72
CA LEU A 92 14.79 6.58 -17.12
C LEU A 92 13.65 5.57 -17.25
N MET A 93 12.42 6.08 -17.04
CA MET A 93 11.17 5.63 -17.64
C MET A 93 11.08 4.13 -17.98
N ARG A 94 10.88 3.27 -16.98
CA ARG A 94 10.09 2.06 -17.21
C ARG A 94 8.65 2.34 -16.81
N LEU A 95 7.79 2.51 -17.82
CA LEU A 95 6.34 2.41 -17.63
C LEU A 95 6.04 0.95 -17.27
N GLU A 96 6.10 0.62 -15.99
CA GLU A 96 5.55 -0.64 -15.54
C GLU A 96 4.02 -0.54 -15.38
N PRO A 97 3.29 -1.61 -15.70
CA PRO A 97 1.88 -1.67 -15.38
C PRO A 97 1.72 -1.66 -13.85
N ALA A 98 1.31 -0.51 -13.31
CA ALA A 98 1.11 -0.32 -11.87
C ALA A 98 0.07 -1.28 -11.25
N TRP A 99 -0.72 -1.96 -12.08
CA TRP A 99 -1.74 -2.91 -11.67
C TRP A 99 -1.21 -4.31 -11.36
N ALA A 100 -0.08 -4.73 -11.94
CA ALA A 100 0.42 -6.11 -11.80
C ALA A 100 0.64 -6.54 -10.34
N PRO A 101 1.25 -5.70 -9.47
CA PRO A 101 1.48 -6.08 -8.07
C PRO A 101 0.33 -5.69 -7.13
N VAL A 102 -0.81 -5.22 -7.64
CA VAL A 102 -2.00 -4.98 -6.81
C VAL A 102 -2.66 -6.31 -6.43
N PHE A 103 -2.56 -7.31 -7.31
CA PHE A 103 -3.11 -8.65 -7.06
C PHE A 103 -2.16 -9.57 -6.26
N ASP A 104 -0.90 -9.18 -6.07
CA ASP A 104 0.02 -9.90 -5.19
C ASP A 104 -0.27 -9.65 -3.70
N ASP A 105 -0.98 -8.55 -3.39
CA ASP A 105 -1.45 -8.27 -2.05
C ASP A 105 -2.74 -9.04 -1.76
N ARG A 106 -2.64 -10.03 -0.87
CA ARG A 106 -3.77 -10.84 -0.41
C ARG A 106 -4.93 -10.00 0.13
N ALA A 107 -4.65 -8.90 0.82
CA ALA A 107 -5.70 -8.04 1.37
C ALA A 107 -6.48 -7.33 0.25
N ALA A 108 -5.77 -6.81 -0.75
CA ALA A 108 -6.38 -6.19 -1.92
C ALA A 108 -7.20 -7.20 -2.74
N CYS A 109 -6.69 -8.42 -2.92
CA CYS A 109 -7.42 -9.51 -3.58
C CYS A 109 -8.71 -9.89 -2.83
N LEU A 110 -8.66 -10.00 -1.50
CA LEU A 110 -9.85 -10.30 -0.70
C LEU A 110 -10.89 -9.18 -0.76
N ALA A 111 -10.44 -7.92 -0.71
CA ALA A 111 -11.32 -6.76 -0.83
C ALA A 111 -12.01 -6.72 -2.21
N ALA A 112 -11.26 -6.98 -3.29
CA ALA A 112 -11.81 -7.05 -4.65
C ALA A 112 -12.81 -8.21 -4.79
N LEU A 113 -12.46 -9.42 -4.35
CA LEU A 113 -13.34 -10.58 -4.40
C LEU A 113 -14.63 -10.33 -3.62
N ARG A 114 -14.51 -9.77 -2.42
CA ARG A 114 -15.66 -9.42 -1.59
C ARG A 114 -16.59 -8.47 -2.33
N ARG A 115 -16.07 -7.38 -2.90
CA ARG A 115 -16.85 -6.41 -3.68
C ARG A 115 -17.64 -7.07 -4.82
N GLU A 116 -17.01 -7.97 -5.57
CA GLU A 116 -17.68 -8.66 -6.68
C GLU A 116 -18.77 -9.63 -6.20
N LEU A 117 -18.55 -10.33 -5.07
CA LEU A 117 -19.58 -11.19 -4.45
C LEU A 117 -20.75 -10.37 -3.92
N GLU A 118 -20.48 -9.22 -3.29
CA GLU A 118 -21.51 -8.30 -2.81
C GLU A 118 -22.38 -7.79 -3.97
N ALA A 119 -21.76 -7.36 -5.07
CA ALA A 119 -22.48 -6.94 -6.27
C ALA A 119 -23.36 -8.06 -6.84
N PHE A 120 -22.83 -9.28 -6.94
CA PHE A 120 -23.58 -10.45 -7.42
C PHE A 120 -24.80 -10.77 -6.53
N LEU A 121 -24.64 -10.71 -5.21
CA LEU A 121 -25.73 -10.98 -4.27
C LEU A 121 -26.81 -9.89 -4.31
N LEU A 122 -26.41 -8.62 -4.42
CA LEU A 122 -27.35 -7.51 -4.59
C LEU A 122 -28.16 -7.63 -5.89
N ASP A 123 -27.51 -8.00 -7.00
CA ASP A 123 -28.19 -8.25 -8.28
C ASP A 123 -29.17 -9.42 -8.19
N ALA A 124 -28.90 -10.41 -7.32
CA ALA A 124 -29.81 -11.51 -7.02
C ALA A 124 -30.95 -11.11 -6.05
N GLY A 125 -30.93 -9.88 -5.52
CA GLY A 125 -31.91 -9.39 -4.54
C GLY A 125 -31.68 -9.88 -3.11
N GLU A 126 -30.50 -10.45 -2.83
CA GLU A 126 -30.13 -10.92 -1.50
C GLU A 126 -29.59 -9.79 -0.63
N ALA A 127 -29.80 -9.89 0.68
CA ALA A 127 -29.30 -8.91 1.63
C ALA A 127 -27.79 -9.11 1.87
N VAL A 128 -27.02 -8.02 1.75
CA VAL A 128 -25.56 -8.03 1.91
C VAL A 128 -25.17 -7.26 3.17
N TYR A 129 -24.24 -7.83 3.95
CA TYR A 129 -23.67 -7.19 5.12
C TYR A 129 -22.40 -6.41 4.76
N PHE A 130 -22.35 -5.12 5.12
CA PHE A 130 -21.18 -4.27 4.93
C PHE A 130 -20.45 -4.07 6.28
N PRO A 131 -19.13 -4.35 6.35
CA PRO A 131 -18.39 -4.37 7.61
C PRO A 131 -17.94 -2.98 8.07
N ASP A 132 -17.87 -2.01 7.15
CA ASP A 132 -17.45 -0.65 7.44
C ASP A 132 -18.27 0.37 6.66
N ASP A 133 -18.21 1.63 7.10
CA ASP A 133 -18.94 2.73 6.46
C ASP A 133 -18.39 3.04 5.06
N THR A 134 -17.15 2.68 4.76
CA THR A 134 -16.54 2.94 3.45
C THR A 134 -17.02 1.97 2.37
N THR A 135 -17.63 0.86 2.77
CA THR A 135 -18.15 -0.18 1.88
C THR A 135 -19.67 -0.15 1.79
N ARG A 136 -20.36 0.51 2.73
CA ARG A 136 -21.82 0.65 2.71
C ARG A 136 -22.26 1.66 1.63
N THR A 137 -23.27 1.28 0.85
CA THR A 137 -23.86 2.13 -0.20
C THR A 137 -25.16 2.82 0.24
N ASP A 138 -25.76 2.38 1.34
CA ASP A 138 -27.00 2.94 1.90
C ASP A 138 -26.73 3.58 3.27
N PHE A 139 -26.93 4.89 3.36
CA PHE A 139 -26.79 5.68 4.58
C PHE A 139 -28.14 6.10 5.17
N THR A 140 -29.25 5.59 4.64
CA THR A 140 -30.61 6.01 5.06
C THR A 140 -30.83 5.80 6.55
N ALA A 141 -30.27 4.71 7.10
CA ALA A 141 -30.36 4.38 8.52
C ALA A 141 -29.75 5.45 9.45
N ASP A 142 -28.74 6.18 8.99
CA ASP A 142 -28.03 7.17 9.80
C ASP A 142 -28.87 8.44 10.05
N PHE A 143 -29.86 8.68 9.19
CA PHE A 143 -30.79 9.79 9.31
C PHE A 143 -32.12 9.38 9.94
N THR A 144 -32.28 8.11 10.28
CA THR A 144 -33.48 7.61 10.97
C THR A 144 -33.20 7.45 12.45
N PRO A 145 -34.10 7.93 13.32
CA PRO A 145 -33.99 7.72 14.76
C PRO A 145 -33.85 6.24 15.06
N THR A 146 -32.77 5.86 15.73
CA THR A 146 -32.50 4.48 16.11
C THR A 146 -32.88 4.34 17.58
N PRO A 147 -33.97 3.62 17.93
CA PRO A 147 -34.45 3.52 19.31
C PRO A 147 -33.43 2.88 20.27
N LEU A 148 -32.41 2.19 19.74
CA LEU A 148 -31.31 1.63 20.50
C LEU A 148 -30.26 2.67 20.95
N LEU A 149 -30.13 3.78 20.22
CA LEU A 149 -29.15 4.84 20.45
C LEU A 149 -29.79 6.12 20.98
N ASP A 150 -30.99 6.45 20.48
CA ASP A 150 -31.67 7.72 20.78
C ASP A 150 -32.50 7.66 22.08
N GLY A 151 -32.64 6.47 22.68
CA GLY A 151 -33.39 6.26 23.91
C GLY A 151 -34.90 6.54 23.76
N PRO A 152 -35.72 6.16 24.75
CA PRO A 152 -37.03 6.77 24.88
C PRO A 152 -36.81 8.25 25.25
N GLU A 153 -37.39 9.18 24.50
CA GLU A 153 -37.52 10.56 24.95
C GLU A 153 -38.16 10.53 26.34
N PHE A 154 -37.37 10.83 27.37
CA PHE A 154 -37.89 11.02 28.71
C PHE A 154 -38.61 12.37 28.72
N ASP A 155 -39.94 12.33 28.56
CA ASP A 155 -40.85 13.40 28.97
C ASP A 155 -40.75 13.67 30.49
#